data_AF-A0A520ZLC2-F1
#
_entry.id   AF-A0A520ZLC2-F1
#
_cell.length_a   1.000
_cell.length_b   1.000
_cell.length_c   1.000
_cell.angle_alpha   90.00
_cell.angle_beta   90.00
_cell.angle_gamma   90.00
#
_symmetry.space_group_name_H-M   'P 1'
#
loop_
_entity.id
_entity.type
_entity.pdbx_description
1 polymer ?
#
loop_
_entity_poly.entity_id
_entity_poly.type
_entity_poly.pdbx_seq_one_letter_code
_entity_poly.pdbx_strand_id
1 'polypeptide(L)' 'RAVCRPCGSSLFWRLQGRSIAFVAVGLLDDQSGLRLTEEIFIDNRPDWLPPREGAAQRTEAEMKAQLAAFLEKEKSS' A
#
# COMPACT_ATOMS: atom_id res chain seq x y z
N ARG A 1 4.68 -13.24 2.24
CA ARG A 1 3.20 -13.10 2.27
C ARG A 1 2.64 -14.10 3.27
N ALA A 2 1.72 -13.70 4.13
CA ALA A 2 1.00 -14.59 5.05
C ALA A 2 -0.38 -14.95 4.47
N VAL A 3 -0.80 -16.20 4.67
CA VAL A 3 -2.07 -16.74 4.19
C VAL A 3 -2.79 -17.48 5.30
N CYS A 4 -4.12 -17.44 5.29
CA CYS A 4 -4.95 -18.18 6.21
C CYS A 4 -4.88 -19.69 5.89
N ARG A 5 -4.51 -20.53 6.85
CA ARG A 5 -4.34 -21.97 6.62
C ARG A 5 -5.67 -22.68 6.28
N PRO A 6 -6.82 -22.39 6.94
CA PRO A 6 -8.09 -23.02 6.61
C PRO A 6 -8.70 -22.61 5.25
N CYS A 7 -8.67 -21.32 4.90
CA CYS A 7 -9.41 -20.80 3.74
C CYS A 7 -8.54 -20.27 2.59
N GLY A 8 -7.22 -20.16 2.77
CA GLY A 8 -6.30 -19.68 1.74
C GLY A 8 -6.28 -18.17 1.51
N SER A 9 -7.11 -17.38 2.20
CA SER A 9 -7.14 -15.92 2.05
C SER A 9 -5.79 -15.27 2.34
N SER A 10 -5.43 -14.25 1.56
CA SER A 10 -4.25 -13.42 1.82
C SER A 10 -4.50 -12.57 3.06
N LEU A 11 -3.65 -12.70 4.08
CA LEU A 11 -3.78 -11.94 5.33
C LEU A 11 -2.98 -10.63 5.25
N PHE A 12 -1.67 -10.74 5.04
CA PHE A 12 -0.82 -9.56 4.88
C PHE A 12 0.43 -9.88 4.07
N TRP A 13 1.02 -8.85 3.50
CA TRP A 13 2.37 -8.90 2.94
C TRP A 13 3.32 -8.11 3.83
N ARG A 14 4.45 -8.70 4.18
CA ARG A 14 5.52 -8.00 4.92
C ARG A 14 6.67 -7.76 3.99
N LEU A 15 7.22 -6.55 4.07
CA LEU A 15 8.47 -6.22 3.41
C LEU A 15 9.60 -6.98 4.11
N GLN A 16 10.41 -7.71 3.34
CA GLN A 16 11.48 -8.54 3.89
C GLN A 16 12.51 -7.68 4.62
N GLY A 17 12.96 -8.15 5.79
CA GLY A 17 13.96 -7.45 6.60
C GLY A 17 13.48 -6.14 7.22
N ARG A 18 12.16 -5.87 7.24
CA ARG A 18 11.57 -4.62 7.75
C ARG A 18 10.32 -4.87 8.61
N SER A 19 9.94 -3.86 9.37
CA SER A 19 8.74 -3.83 10.23
C SER A 19 7.48 -3.32 9.50
N ILE A 20 7.52 -3.21 8.16
CA ILE A 20 6.36 -2.79 7.36
C ILE A 20 5.52 -3.99 6.93
N ALA A 21 4.21 -3.87 7.10
CA ALA A 21 3.21 -4.79 6.60
C ALA A 21 2.11 -4.05 5.83
N PHE A 22 1.53 -4.74 4.85
CA PHE A 22 0.41 -4.30 4.04
C PHE A 22 -0.73 -5.29 4.22
N VAL A 23 -1.92 -4.79 4.52
CA VAL A 23 -3.13 -5.57 4.79
C VAL A 23 -4.23 -5.12 3.83
N ALA A 24 -5.07 -6.06 3.39
CA ALA A 24 -6.27 -5.70 2.64
C ALA A 24 -7.29 -5.06 3.58
N VAL A 25 -7.88 -3.91 3.19
CA VAL A 25 -8.85 -3.18 4.02
C VAL A 25 -10.03 -4.06 4.43
N GLY A 26 -10.49 -4.95 3.54
CA GLY A 26 -11.60 -5.86 3.80
C GLY A 26 -11.34 -6.95 4.87
N LEU A 27 -10.13 -7.03 5.42
CA LEU A 27 -9.84 -7.89 6.57
C LEU A 27 -10.16 -7.23 7.92
N LEU A 28 -10.47 -5.93 7.93
CA LEU A 28 -10.81 -5.18 9.13
C LEU A 28 -12.32 -5.13 9.29
N ASP A 29 -12.83 -5.53 10.46
CA ASP A 29 -14.26 -5.49 10.77
C ASP A 29 -14.78 -4.05 10.90
N ASP A 30 -13.99 -3.18 11.53
CA ASP A 30 -14.26 -1.74 11.61
C ASP A 30 -13.37 -0.96 10.65
N GLN A 31 -14.02 -0.32 9.67
CA GLN A 31 -13.37 0.49 8.64
C GLN A 31 -13.73 1.98 8.76
N SER A 32 -14.53 2.35 9.77
CA SER A 32 -15.12 3.69 9.89
C SER A 32 -14.08 4.81 10.06
N GLY A 33 -12.90 4.49 10.60
CA GLY A 33 -11.78 5.43 10.77
C GLY A 33 -10.83 5.53 9.58
N LEU A 34 -10.98 4.71 8.54
CA LEU A 34 -10.03 4.66 7.44
C LEU A 34 -10.28 5.79 6.44
N ARG A 35 -9.20 6.42 5.98
CA ARG A 35 -9.23 7.44 4.95
C ARG A 35 -8.27 7.06 3.85
N LEU A 36 -8.71 7.23 2.59
CA LEU A 36 -7.82 7.09 1.46
C LEU A 36 -6.94 8.33 1.37
N THR A 37 -5.66 8.18 1.66
CA THR A 37 -4.71 9.30 1.67
C THR A 37 -3.91 9.39 0.38
N GLU A 38 -3.67 8.26 -0.29
CA GLU A 38 -2.79 8.19 -1.46
C GLU A 38 -3.30 7.16 -2.48
N GLU A 39 -3.18 7.52 -3.76
CA GLU A 39 -3.36 6.62 -4.89
C GLU A 39 -2.02 6.49 -5.63
N ILE A 40 -1.51 5.27 -5.70
CA ILE A 40 -0.21 4.95 -6.29
C ILE A 40 -0.38 4.35 -7.70
N PHE A 41 0.66 4.48 -8.53
CA PHE A 41 0.68 4.00 -9.92
C PHE A 41 -0.44 4.59 -10.79
N ILE A 42 -0.72 5.89 -10.59
CA ILE A 42 -1.80 6.60 -11.30
C ILE A 42 -1.59 6.64 -12.82
N ASP A 43 -0.35 6.52 -13.28
CA ASP A 43 0.08 6.45 -14.67
C ASP A 43 -0.32 5.12 -15.33
N ASN A 44 -0.61 4.10 -14.53
CA ASN A 44 -1.17 2.81 -14.98
C ASN A 44 -2.67 2.69 -14.64
N ARG A 45 -3.31 3.79 -14.22
CA ARG A 45 -4.74 3.80 -13.88
C ARG A 45 -5.58 3.64 -15.16
N PRO A 46 -6.59 2.75 -15.18
CA PRO A 46 -7.52 2.68 -16.30
C PRO A 46 -8.34 3.98 -16.43
N ASP A 47 -8.58 4.44 -17.66
CA ASP A 47 -9.27 5.71 -17.94
C ASP A 47 -10.68 5.81 -17.33
N TRP A 48 -11.36 4.68 -17.13
CA TRP A 48 -12.70 4.64 -16.55
C TRP A 48 -12.73 4.87 -15.04
N LEU A 49 -11.57 4.85 -14.35
CA LEU A 49 -11.47 5.06 -12.92
C LEU A 49 -11.06 6.52 -12.64
N PRO A 50 -11.96 7.37 -12.12
CA PRO A 50 -11.59 8.74 -11.76
C PRO A 50 -10.72 8.77 -10.49
N PRO A 51 -9.87 9.81 -10.32
CA PRO A 51 -9.17 10.05 -9.06
C PRO A 51 -10.14 10.22 -7.89
N ARG A 52 -9.70 9.83 -6.71
CA ARG A 52 -10.43 10.02 -5.46
C ARG A 52 -10.09 11.37 -4.86
N GLU A 53 -11.12 12.11 -4.49
CA GLU A 53 -10.97 13.43 -3.85
C GLU A 53 -10.19 13.31 -2.54
N GLY A 54 -9.25 14.23 -2.32
CA GLY A 54 -8.43 14.29 -1.10
C GLY A 54 -7.27 13.29 -1.05
N ALA A 55 -7.16 12.36 -2.00
CA ALA A 55 -6.03 11.43 -2.06
C ALA A 55 -4.88 12.02 -2.91
N ALA A 56 -3.67 12.01 -2.36
CA ALA A 56 -2.48 12.38 -3.12
C ALA A 56 -2.26 11.39 -4.26
N GLN A 57 -1.91 11.92 -5.43
CA GLN A 57 -1.70 11.13 -6.63
C GLN A 57 -0.20 10.86 -6.79
N ARG A 58 0.19 9.61 -6.99
CA ARG A 58 1.59 9.18 -7.16
C ARG A 58 1.76 8.31 -8.40
N THR A 59 2.64 8.72 -9.28
CA THR A 59 3.10 7.90 -10.41
C THR A 59 4.01 6.75 -9.93
N GLU A 60 4.27 5.79 -10.81
CA GLU A 60 5.24 4.73 -10.56
C GLU A 60 6.63 5.28 -10.21
N ALA A 61 7.08 6.31 -10.93
CA ALA A 61 8.38 6.92 -10.70
C ALA A 61 8.47 7.56 -9.31
N GLU A 62 7.45 8.33 -8.91
CA GLU A 62 7.40 8.96 -7.59
C GLU A 62 7.34 7.93 -6.46
N MET A 63 6.53 6.88 -6.62
CA MET A 63 6.40 5.82 -5.61
C MET A 63 7.71 5.02 -5.46
N LYS A 64 8.41 4.74 -6.57
CA LYS A 64 9.74 4.09 -6.51
C LYS A 64 10.78 4.98 -5.84
N ALA A 65 10.78 6.29 -6.12
CA ALA A 65 11.67 7.24 -5.46
C ALA A 65 11.40 7.32 -3.95
N GLN A 66 10.13 7.38 -3.54
CA GLN A 66 9.72 7.37 -2.13
C GLN A 66 10.16 6.09 -1.42
N LEU A 67 9.99 4.94 -2.07
CA LEU A 67 10.46 3.65 -1.53
C LEU A 67 11.99 3.64 -1.39
N ALA A 68 12.73 4.11 -2.38
CA ALA A 68 14.19 4.19 -2.32
C ALA A 68 14.65 5.07 -1.13
N ALA A 69 14.09 6.27 -1.01
CA ALA A 69 14.41 7.19 0.09
C ALA A 69 14.04 6.61 1.46
N PHE A 70 12.92 5.89 1.57
CA PHE A 70 12.55 5.16 2.78
C PHE A 70 13.58 4.09 3.14
N LEU A 71 13.98 3.28 2.16
CA LEU A 71 14.94 2.19 2.36
C LEU A 71 16.34 2.70 2.72
N GLU A 72 16.75 3.86 2.21
CA GLU A 72 18.01 4.51 2.59
C GLU A 72 17.99 4.98 4.05
N LYS A 73 16.92 5.65 4.49
CA LYS A 73 16.78 6.09 5.89
C LYS A 73 16.85 4.92 6.87
N GLU A 74 16.20 3.80 6.55
CA GLU A 74 16.23 2.57 7.37
C GLU A 74 17.59 1.88 7.41
N LYS A 75 18.51 2.15 6.47
CA LYS A 75 19.90 1.64 6.55
C LYS A 75 20.78 2.50 7.46
N SER A 76 20.42 3.77 7.64
CA SER A 76 21.15 4.73 8.47
C SER A 76 20.70 4.75 9.93
N SER A 77 19.68 3.97 10.29
CA SER A 77 19.19 3.74 11.65
C SER A 77 19.55 2.35 12.16
#